data_AF-A0A953EDT1-F1
#
_entry.id   AF-A0A953EDT1-F1
#
_cell.length_a   1.000
_cell.length_b   1.000
_cell.length_c   1.000
_cell.angle_alpha   90.00
_cell.angle_beta   90.00
_cell.angle_gamma   90.00
#
_symmetry.space_group_name_H-M   'P 1'
#
loop_
_entity.id
_entity.type
_entity.pdbx_description
1 polymer ?
#
loop_
_entity_poly.entity_id
_entity_poly.type
_entity_poly.pdbx_seq_one_letter_code
_entity_poly.pdbx_strand_id
1 'polypeptide(L)'
;MSELLIPGDFWVASGHALCDRDEAGRLVATPDLWRAFLARPELVPPEEACAAELALHTTLLADPLRPVTPAEIAALADADARENWQHFLGFRDRVAAEPTLEAAWLSLFRGSVTGIPPLFLQMLTHLVTRAAMEGVGDAFTLRAAEILFRPQRAAIHPGALLLADEEYLDARAGDGDLGSLGRLLTEAGAKPREVELEVLSEANAPGYATRSDAHDLALDIAEGRPGQLGLARAL
;
A
#
# COMPACT_ATOMS: atom_id res chain seq x y z
N MET A 1 10.29 14.50 -16.20
CA MET A 1 9.19 14.50 -17.19
C MET A 1 8.22 13.45 -16.72
N SER A 2 7.01 13.84 -16.28
CA SER A 2 5.97 12.88 -15.91
C SER A 2 5.72 11.98 -17.11
N GLU A 3 6.14 10.71 -17.00
CA GLU A 3 5.75 9.68 -17.96
C GLU A 3 4.23 9.55 -17.84
N LEU A 4 3.54 9.98 -18.89
CA LEU A 4 2.14 9.64 -19.11
C LEU A 4 1.98 8.14 -18.93
N LEU A 5 1.02 7.73 -18.10
CA LEU A 5 0.64 6.34 -17.85
C LEU A 5 0.74 5.51 -19.14
N ILE A 6 1.71 4.60 -19.17
CA ILE A 6 2.00 3.78 -20.35
C ILE A 6 0.93 2.68 -20.44
N PRO A 7 0.43 2.33 -21.64
CA PRO A 7 -0.46 1.18 -21.78
C PRO A 7 0.15 -0.08 -21.16
N GLY A 8 -0.53 -0.66 -20.18
CA GLY A 8 -0.02 -1.81 -19.43
C GLY A 8 0.68 -1.45 -18.10
N ASP A 9 0.67 -0.19 -17.69
CA ASP A 9 1.11 0.18 -16.34
C ASP A 9 0.20 -0.46 -15.27
N PHE A 10 0.78 -0.75 -14.12
CA PHE A 10 0.15 -1.50 -13.03
C PHE A 10 0.57 -0.91 -11.69
N TRP A 11 -0.31 -1.08 -10.69
CA TRP A 11 -0.18 -0.50 -9.36
C TRP A 11 0.12 1.01 -9.42
N VAL A 12 -0.70 1.73 -10.17
CA VAL A 12 -0.52 3.16 -10.41
C VAL A 12 -0.57 3.94 -9.08
N ALA A 13 -1.38 3.47 -8.14
CA ALA A 13 -1.51 4.05 -6.80
C ALA A 13 -0.30 3.80 -5.90
N SER A 14 0.72 3.03 -6.34
CA SER A 14 1.96 2.84 -5.58
C SER A 14 2.73 4.14 -5.35
N GLY A 15 2.53 5.16 -6.21
CA GLY A 15 3.33 6.39 -6.21
C GLY A 15 4.65 6.25 -6.96
N HIS A 16 4.88 5.14 -7.67
CA HIS A 16 6.09 4.87 -8.44
C HIS A 16 6.36 5.97 -9.49
N ALA A 17 5.30 6.49 -10.14
CA ALA A 17 5.41 7.59 -11.11
C ALA A 17 5.82 8.95 -10.49
N LEU A 18 5.83 9.05 -9.16
CA LEU A 18 6.28 10.24 -8.42
C LEU A 18 7.76 10.11 -7.98
N CYS A 19 8.45 9.05 -8.40
CA CYS A 19 9.86 8.84 -8.10
C CYS A 19 10.74 9.15 -9.31
N ASP A 20 11.95 9.63 -9.05
CA ASP A 20 13.01 9.67 -10.05
C ASP A 20 13.81 8.36 -10.00
N ARG A 21 14.75 8.19 -10.91
CA ARG A 21 15.70 7.06 -10.90
C ARG A 21 17.14 7.56 -10.84
N ASP A 22 17.98 6.84 -10.09
CA ASP A 22 19.42 7.06 -10.09
C ASP A 22 20.11 6.40 -11.31
N GLU A 23 21.44 6.53 -11.40
CA GLU A 23 22.24 5.95 -12.49
C GLU A 23 22.13 4.41 -12.58
N ALA A 24 21.77 3.74 -11.48
CA ALA A 24 21.57 2.31 -11.41
C ALA A 24 20.10 1.89 -11.63
N GLY A 25 19.20 2.85 -11.91
CA GLY A 25 17.78 2.61 -12.14
C GLY A 25 16.93 2.48 -10.87
N ARG A 26 17.52 2.72 -9.69
CA ARG A 26 16.86 2.63 -8.37
C ARG A 26 16.03 3.86 -8.06
N LEU A 27 14.97 3.69 -7.28
CA LEU A 27 14.02 4.76 -6.98
C LEU A 27 14.61 5.83 -6.08
N VAL A 28 14.48 7.09 -6.50
CA VAL A 28 14.82 8.28 -5.71
C VAL A 28 13.53 9.02 -5.37
N ALA A 29 13.31 9.26 -4.07
CA ALA A 29 12.16 10.01 -3.60
C ALA A 29 12.21 11.46 -4.12
N THR A 30 11.11 11.93 -4.71
CA THR A 30 10.95 13.34 -5.09
C THR A 30 10.09 14.08 -4.06
N PRO A 31 10.08 15.42 -4.06
CA PRO A 31 9.10 16.18 -3.30
C PRO A 31 7.64 15.79 -3.59
N ASP A 32 7.32 15.39 -4.83
CA ASP A 32 5.94 15.01 -5.20
C ASP A 32 5.50 13.70 -4.55
N LEU A 33 6.42 12.75 -4.36
CA LEU A 33 6.14 11.55 -3.57
C LEU A 33 5.68 11.93 -2.15
N TRP A 34 6.42 12.83 -1.49
CA TRP A 34 6.09 13.26 -0.13
C TRP A 34 4.79 14.06 -0.05
N ARG A 35 4.44 14.83 -1.09
CA ARG A 35 3.12 15.46 -1.20
C ARG A 35 2.01 14.41 -1.28
N ALA A 36 2.22 13.31 -1.98
CA ALA A 36 1.25 12.21 -2.03
C ALA A 36 1.08 11.54 -0.65
N PHE A 37 2.14 11.38 0.14
CA PHE A 37 2.01 10.97 1.55
C PHE A 37 1.18 11.98 2.35
N LEU A 38 1.52 13.27 2.27
CA LEU A 38 0.82 14.35 3.00
C LEU A 38 -0.65 14.56 2.58
N ALA A 39 -1.02 14.13 1.37
CA ALA A 39 -2.39 14.18 0.86
C ALA A 39 -3.26 13.00 1.33
N ARG A 40 -2.67 12.02 2.01
CA ARG A 40 -3.43 10.89 2.53
C ARG A 40 -4.35 11.28 3.69
N PRO A 41 -5.52 10.62 3.83
CA PRO A 41 -6.45 10.93 4.92
C PRO A 41 -5.85 10.86 6.32
N GLU A 42 -4.86 9.99 6.54
CA GLU A 42 -4.21 9.86 7.85
C GLU A 42 -3.30 11.06 8.21
N LEU A 43 -2.96 11.91 7.24
CA LEU A 43 -2.08 13.08 7.42
C LEU A 43 -2.73 14.41 7.04
N VAL A 44 -3.91 14.38 6.42
CA VAL A 44 -4.73 15.57 6.21
C VAL A 44 -5.30 16.00 7.56
N PRO A 45 -5.03 17.23 8.02
CA PRO A 45 -5.58 17.71 9.29
C PRO A 45 -7.12 17.67 9.26
N PRO A 46 -7.77 17.20 10.33
CA PRO A 46 -9.23 17.20 10.42
C PRO A 46 -9.80 18.63 10.48
N GLU A 47 -11.12 18.77 10.35
CA GLU A 47 -11.78 20.09 10.34
C GLU A 47 -11.57 20.86 11.66
N GLU A 48 -11.45 20.14 12.76
CA GLU A 48 -11.19 20.65 14.11
C GLU A 48 -9.71 20.93 14.41
N ALA A 49 -8.80 20.69 13.46
CA ALA A 49 -7.37 20.90 13.65
C ALA A 49 -7.04 22.33 14.07
N CYS A 50 -6.06 22.45 14.97
CA CYS A 50 -5.62 23.76 15.44
C CYS A 50 -4.85 24.53 14.35
N ALA A 51 -4.79 25.86 14.48
CA ALA A 51 -4.11 26.72 13.50
C ALA A 51 -2.63 26.34 13.28
N ALA A 52 -1.94 25.85 14.32
CA ALA A 52 -0.55 25.41 14.22
C ALA A 52 -0.40 24.16 13.35
N GLU A 53 -1.34 23.21 13.45
CA GLU A 53 -1.35 22.00 12.64
C GLU A 53 -1.64 22.30 11.16
N LEU A 54 -2.65 23.12 10.90
CA LEU A 54 -2.98 23.58 9.54
C LEU A 54 -1.79 24.30 8.89
N ALA A 55 -1.10 25.15 9.66
CA ALA A 55 0.10 25.84 9.18
C ALA A 55 1.26 24.86 8.93
N LEU A 56 1.47 23.87 9.81
CA LEU A 56 2.49 22.83 9.63
C LEU A 56 2.25 22.05 8.33
N HIS A 57 1.03 21.53 8.14
CA HIS A 57 0.64 20.77 6.95
C HIS A 57 0.78 21.60 5.67
N THR A 58 0.26 22.84 5.67
CA THR A 58 0.36 23.75 4.52
C THR A 58 1.83 24.01 4.13
N THR A 59 2.68 24.25 5.12
CA THR A 59 4.10 24.52 4.87
C THR A 59 4.83 23.27 4.36
N LEU A 60 4.47 22.08 4.87
CA LEU A 60 5.02 20.82 4.37
C LEU A 60 4.51 20.46 2.97
N LEU A 61 3.27 20.80 2.60
CA LEU A 61 2.83 20.63 1.22
C LEU A 61 3.64 21.50 0.24
N ALA A 62 4.02 22.72 0.67
CA ALA A 62 4.87 23.60 -0.12
C ALA A 62 6.31 23.06 -0.23
N ASP A 63 6.92 22.71 0.90
CA ASP A 63 8.28 22.15 0.99
C ASP A 63 8.29 20.86 1.85
N PRO A 64 8.04 19.69 1.24
CA PRO A 64 7.84 18.43 1.97
C PRO A 64 9.06 17.91 2.70
N LEU A 65 10.25 18.35 2.30
CA LEU A 65 11.52 17.91 2.86
C LEU A 65 12.09 18.91 3.88
N ARG A 66 11.40 20.04 4.13
CA ARG A 66 11.88 20.99 5.14
C ARG A 66 12.02 20.32 6.51
N PRO A 67 13.01 20.73 7.30
CA PRO A 67 13.09 20.32 8.70
C PRO A 67 11.89 20.88 9.47
N VAL A 68 11.40 20.08 10.44
CA VAL A 68 10.36 20.47 11.40
C VAL A 68 10.98 20.40 12.78
N THR A 69 10.87 21.50 13.53
CA THR A 69 11.47 21.60 14.86
C THR A 69 10.56 20.98 15.93
N PRO A 70 11.12 20.50 17.06
CA PRO A 70 10.31 20.04 18.19
C PRO A 70 9.34 21.11 18.73
N ALA A 71 9.68 22.38 18.59
CA ALA A 71 8.83 23.49 19.02
C ALA A 71 7.59 23.65 18.13
N GLU A 72 7.72 23.43 16.80
CA GLU A 72 6.56 23.40 15.90
C GLU A 72 5.60 22.27 16.27
N ILE A 73 6.13 21.08 16.59
CA ILE A 73 5.30 19.97 17.06
C ILE A 73 4.66 20.29 18.41
N ALA A 74 5.42 20.84 19.37
CA ALA A 74 4.88 21.19 20.68
C ALA A 74 3.78 22.28 20.62
N ALA A 75 3.71 23.05 19.54
CA ALA A 75 2.67 24.06 19.33
C ALA A 75 1.31 23.49 18.90
N LEU A 76 1.26 22.24 18.42
CA LEU A 76 -0.01 21.57 18.13
C LEU A 76 -0.77 21.35 19.44
N ALA A 77 -2.05 21.71 19.47
CA ALA A 77 -2.87 21.64 20.68
C ALA A 77 -3.17 20.20 21.11
N ASP A 78 -3.56 19.37 20.13
CA ASP A 78 -3.91 17.97 20.35
C ASP A 78 -2.65 17.09 20.55
N ALA A 79 -2.68 16.23 21.57
CA ALA A 79 -1.61 15.28 21.86
C ALA A 79 -1.50 14.19 20.80
N ASP A 80 -2.63 13.72 20.29
CA ASP A 80 -2.66 12.64 19.31
C ASP A 80 -2.12 13.14 17.97
N ALA A 81 -2.49 14.37 17.57
CA ALA A 81 -1.88 15.05 16.43
C ALA A 81 -0.35 15.18 16.56
N ARG A 82 0.17 15.58 17.74
CA ARG A 82 1.62 15.64 17.97
C ARG A 82 2.31 14.30 17.75
N GLU A 83 1.74 13.23 18.29
CA GLU A 83 2.26 11.88 18.15
C GLU A 83 2.22 11.41 16.69
N ASN A 84 1.10 11.63 15.99
CA ASN A 84 0.97 11.28 14.57
C ASN A 84 2.00 11.99 13.68
N TRP A 85 2.20 13.29 13.90
CA TRP A 85 3.23 14.05 13.17
C TRP A 85 4.65 13.56 13.50
N GLN A 86 4.94 13.21 14.75
CA GLN A 86 6.24 12.63 15.12
C GLN A 86 6.48 11.29 14.42
N HIS A 87 5.48 10.43 14.33
CA HIS A 87 5.56 9.16 13.62
C HIS A 87 5.84 9.35 12.12
N PHE A 88 5.10 10.25 11.47
CA PHE A 88 5.31 10.54 10.04
C PHE A 88 6.68 11.16 9.76
N LEU A 89 7.08 12.17 10.53
CA LEU A 89 8.38 12.83 10.34
C LEU A 89 9.52 11.87 10.63
N GLY A 90 9.40 11.02 11.66
CA GLY A 90 10.37 9.97 11.96
C GLY A 90 10.53 8.96 10.82
N PHE A 91 9.44 8.58 10.15
CA PHE A 91 9.48 7.78 8.94
C PHE A 91 10.15 8.53 7.78
N ARG A 92 9.66 9.74 7.46
CA ARG A 92 10.15 10.56 6.35
C ARG A 92 11.65 10.80 6.45
N ASP A 93 12.13 11.21 7.61
CA ASP A 93 13.52 11.58 7.82
C ASP A 93 14.45 10.37 7.72
N ARG A 94 13.99 9.17 8.16
CA ARG A 94 14.76 7.91 7.98
C ARG A 94 14.84 7.50 6.51
N VAL A 95 13.75 7.64 5.76
CA VAL A 95 13.75 7.34 4.32
C VAL A 95 14.62 8.35 3.56
N ALA A 96 14.50 9.64 3.88
CA ALA A 96 15.27 10.71 3.23
C ALA A 96 16.77 10.69 3.56
N ALA A 97 17.18 9.98 4.62
CA ALA A 97 18.59 9.78 4.96
C ALA A 97 19.32 8.81 4.01
N GLU A 98 18.57 8.03 3.23
CA GLU A 98 19.11 7.00 2.33
C GLU A 98 19.04 7.49 0.88
N PRO A 99 20.00 7.11 0.02
CA PRO A 99 20.09 7.63 -1.35
C PRO A 99 18.98 7.12 -2.28
N THR A 100 18.35 5.99 -1.94
CA THR A 100 17.27 5.36 -2.72
C THR A 100 16.22 4.76 -1.81
N LEU A 101 14.99 4.57 -2.32
CA LEU A 101 13.90 3.95 -1.56
C LEU A 101 14.18 2.49 -1.21
N GLU A 102 14.89 1.76 -2.07
CA GLU A 102 15.32 0.39 -1.79
C GLU A 102 16.36 0.35 -0.67
N ALA A 103 17.30 1.32 -0.63
CA ALA A 103 18.24 1.45 0.47
C ALA A 103 17.52 1.78 1.79
N ALA A 104 16.55 2.71 1.76
CA ALA A 104 15.67 3.00 2.89
C ALA A 104 14.92 1.76 3.38
N TRP A 105 14.29 1.02 2.47
CA TRP A 105 13.57 -0.20 2.79
C TRP A 105 14.49 -1.23 3.47
N LEU A 106 15.68 -1.47 2.90
CA LEU A 106 16.67 -2.39 3.50
C LEU A 106 17.16 -1.92 4.87
N SER A 107 17.43 -0.62 5.03
CA SER A 107 17.90 0.00 6.27
C SER A 107 16.86 -0.18 7.40
N LEU A 108 15.58 0.07 7.09
CA LEU A 108 14.48 -0.09 8.05
C LEU A 108 14.26 -1.55 8.47
N PHE A 109 14.16 -2.49 7.51
CA PHE A 109 13.85 -3.89 7.81
C PHE A 109 15.04 -4.69 8.36
N ARG A 110 16.28 -4.29 8.10
CA ARG A 110 17.47 -4.88 8.73
C ARG A 110 17.82 -4.23 10.07
N GLY A 111 17.42 -2.98 10.26
CA GLY A 111 17.64 -2.22 11.47
C GLY A 111 16.42 -2.26 12.39
N SER A 112 15.73 -1.13 12.49
CA SER A 112 14.56 -0.99 13.36
C SER A 112 13.44 -0.22 12.67
N VAL A 113 12.26 -0.82 12.70
CA VAL A 113 11.00 -0.21 12.30
C VAL A 113 10.25 0.43 13.48
N THR A 114 10.86 0.48 14.67
CA THR A 114 10.20 1.02 15.88
C THR A 114 9.82 2.48 15.68
N GLY A 115 8.57 2.79 16.03
CA GLY A 115 7.97 4.12 15.88
C GLY A 115 7.53 4.46 14.45
N ILE A 116 7.53 3.49 13.53
CA ILE A 116 7.00 3.69 12.17
C ILE A 116 5.64 2.99 12.07
N PRO A 117 4.57 3.72 11.74
CA PRO A 117 3.27 3.13 11.45
C PRO A 117 3.34 2.05 10.35
N PRO A 118 2.70 0.89 10.53
CA PRO A 118 2.73 -0.19 9.54
C PRO A 118 2.29 0.23 8.13
N LEU A 119 1.35 1.16 8.03
CA LEU A 119 0.88 1.72 6.75
C LEU A 119 2.02 2.34 5.94
N PHE A 120 2.92 3.11 6.56
CA PHE A 120 4.02 3.74 5.82
C PHE A 120 5.07 2.72 5.35
N LEU A 121 5.30 1.65 6.13
CA LEU A 121 6.13 0.52 5.71
C LEU A 121 5.50 -0.23 4.54
N GLN A 122 4.18 -0.42 4.58
CA GLN A 122 3.41 -1.04 3.51
C GLN A 122 3.54 -0.23 2.21
N MET A 123 3.35 1.09 2.28
CA MET A 123 3.51 1.98 1.13
C MET A 123 4.93 1.95 0.55
N LEU A 124 5.96 2.01 1.40
CA LEU A 124 7.35 1.89 0.95
C LEU A 124 7.63 0.52 0.31
N THR A 125 7.09 -0.54 0.88
CA THR A 125 7.22 -1.90 0.33
C THR A 125 6.51 -2.02 -1.01
N HIS A 126 5.36 -1.36 -1.19
CA HIS A 126 4.65 -1.30 -2.45
C HIS A 126 5.49 -0.62 -3.54
N LEU A 127 6.12 0.53 -3.24
CA LEU A 127 7.04 1.22 -4.16
C LEU A 127 8.21 0.34 -4.60
N VAL A 128 8.90 -0.28 -3.64
CA VAL A 128 10.04 -1.16 -3.91
C VAL A 128 9.62 -2.41 -4.69
N THR A 129 8.46 -2.99 -4.37
CA THR A 129 7.91 -4.14 -5.11
C THR A 129 7.55 -3.74 -6.54
N ARG A 130 6.94 -2.57 -6.75
CA ARG A 130 6.62 -2.05 -8.08
C ARG A 130 7.87 -1.86 -8.93
N ALA A 131 8.96 -1.33 -8.35
CA ALA A 131 10.24 -1.21 -9.04
C ALA A 131 10.87 -2.58 -9.35
N ALA A 132 10.78 -3.55 -8.43
CA ALA A 132 11.29 -4.90 -8.65
C ALA A 132 10.54 -5.66 -9.76
N MET A 133 9.26 -5.33 -9.97
CA MET A 133 8.41 -5.91 -11.01
C MET A 133 8.46 -5.16 -12.34
N GLU A 134 9.33 -4.14 -12.49
CA GLU A 134 9.49 -3.41 -13.74
C GLU A 134 9.81 -4.37 -14.91
N GLY A 135 9.06 -4.25 -16.01
CA GLY A 135 9.19 -5.13 -17.18
C GLY A 135 8.53 -6.52 -17.06
N VAL A 136 7.93 -6.85 -15.91
CA VAL A 136 7.15 -8.09 -15.75
C VAL A 136 5.76 -7.89 -16.38
N GLY A 137 5.47 -8.66 -17.42
CA GLY A 137 4.16 -8.64 -18.10
C GLY A 137 3.24 -9.81 -17.75
N ASP A 138 3.69 -10.76 -16.93
CA ASP A 138 2.88 -11.90 -16.52
C ASP A 138 1.94 -11.55 -15.36
N ALA A 139 0.64 -11.56 -15.61
CA ALA A 139 -0.38 -11.21 -14.63
C ALA A 139 -0.36 -12.11 -13.38
N PHE A 140 0.01 -13.39 -13.52
CA PHE A 140 0.08 -14.29 -12.36
C PHE A 140 1.24 -13.91 -11.43
N THR A 141 2.41 -13.58 -11.98
CA THR A 141 3.54 -13.08 -11.22
C THR A 141 3.21 -11.75 -10.54
N LEU A 142 2.63 -10.79 -11.27
CA LEU A 142 2.22 -9.51 -10.69
C LEU A 142 1.19 -9.71 -9.57
N ARG A 143 0.08 -10.40 -9.84
CA ARG A 143 -0.94 -10.66 -8.81
C ARG A 143 -0.36 -11.37 -7.58
N ALA A 144 0.56 -12.30 -7.77
CA ALA A 144 1.23 -12.98 -6.67
C ALA A 144 2.11 -12.04 -5.85
N ALA A 145 2.84 -11.13 -6.49
CA ALA A 145 3.71 -10.16 -5.82
C ALA A 145 2.95 -9.19 -4.89
N GLU A 146 1.63 -9.03 -5.05
CA GLU A 146 0.80 -8.23 -4.14
C GLU A 146 0.87 -8.71 -2.68
N ILE A 147 1.22 -9.98 -2.41
CA ILE A 147 1.38 -10.48 -1.03
C ILE A 147 2.48 -9.75 -0.24
N LEU A 148 3.42 -9.12 -0.94
CA LEU A 148 4.56 -8.43 -0.33
C LEU A 148 4.13 -7.12 0.34
N PHE A 149 3.03 -6.53 -0.12
CA PHE A 149 2.54 -5.25 0.37
C PHE A 149 1.05 -5.25 0.73
N ARG A 150 0.31 -6.36 0.56
CA ARG A 150 -1.08 -6.46 1.00
C ARG A 150 -1.36 -7.80 1.70
N PRO A 151 -1.94 -7.79 2.91
CA PRO A 151 -2.39 -9.01 3.57
C PRO A 151 -3.39 -9.79 2.71
N GLN A 152 -3.22 -11.11 2.66
CA GLN A 152 -4.11 -12.01 1.92
C GLN A 152 -4.82 -12.97 2.87
N ARG A 153 -6.09 -13.28 2.58
CA ARG A 153 -6.81 -14.39 3.20
C ARG A 153 -6.71 -15.62 2.32
N ALA A 154 -6.36 -16.74 2.95
CA ALA A 154 -6.27 -18.05 2.30
C ALA A 154 -7.56 -18.86 2.51
N ALA A 155 -8.08 -19.45 1.44
CA ALA A 155 -9.22 -20.36 1.48
C ALA A 155 -8.90 -21.68 0.77
N ILE A 156 -9.26 -22.80 1.40
CA ILE A 156 -9.05 -24.14 0.85
C ILE A 156 -10.39 -24.65 0.32
N HIS A 157 -10.42 -24.99 -0.97
CA HIS A 157 -11.54 -25.66 -1.62
C HIS A 157 -11.07 -26.99 -2.22
N PRO A 158 -11.98 -27.96 -2.50
CA PRO A 158 -11.59 -29.19 -3.19
C PRO A 158 -10.92 -28.89 -4.55
N GLY A 159 -9.59 -29.05 -4.60
CA GLY A 159 -8.78 -28.82 -5.81
C GLY A 159 -8.32 -27.37 -6.06
N ALA A 160 -8.45 -26.47 -5.08
CA ALA A 160 -7.96 -25.09 -5.17
C ALA A 160 -7.47 -24.58 -3.81
N LEU A 161 -6.45 -23.71 -3.84
CA LEU A 161 -5.97 -22.96 -2.69
C LEU A 161 -5.93 -21.50 -3.09
N LEU A 162 -6.92 -20.73 -2.66
CA LEU A 162 -7.13 -19.35 -3.10
C LEU A 162 -6.50 -18.36 -2.12
N LEU A 163 -5.80 -17.37 -2.66
CA LEU A 163 -5.42 -16.15 -1.97
C LEU A 163 -6.26 -14.99 -2.49
N ALA A 164 -6.82 -14.18 -1.59
CA ALA A 164 -7.54 -12.97 -1.95
C ALA A 164 -7.19 -11.83 -0.99
N ASP A 165 -7.25 -10.59 -1.47
CA ASP A 165 -6.90 -9.42 -0.69
C ASP A 165 -7.83 -9.22 0.52
N GLU A 166 -7.25 -9.04 1.70
CA GLU A 166 -8.03 -8.93 2.94
C GLU A 166 -8.93 -7.69 2.96
N GLU A 167 -8.40 -6.53 2.56
CA GLU A 167 -9.14 -5.26 2.59
C GLU A 167 -10.29 -5.28 1.57
N TYR A 168 -10.06 -5.82 0.38
CA TYR A 168 -11.11 -6.01 -0.62
C TYR A 168 -12.25 -6.89 -0.09
N LEU A 169 -11.92 -8.00 0.58
CA LEU A 169 -12.93 -8.88 1.18
C LEU A 169 -13.71 -8.19 2.29
N ASP A 170 -13.04 -7.42 3.14
CA ASP A 170 -13.69 -6.69 4.23
C ASP A 170 -14.61 -5.59 3.71
N ALA A 171 -14.19 -4.86 2.68
CA ALA A 171 -15.04 -3.86 2.01
C ALA A 171 -16.32 -4.51 1.44
N ARG A 172 -16.19 -5.64 0.73
CA ARG A 172 -17.37 -6.34 0.19
C ARG A 172 -18.28 -6.94 1.27
N ALA A 173 -17.70 -7.37 2.39
CA ALA A 173 -18.48 -7.83 3.54
C ALA A 173 -19.23 -6.67 4.23
N GLY A 174 -18.61 -5.48 4.29
CA GLY A 174 -19.19 -4.26 4.86
C GLY A 174 -20.33 -3.65 4.05
N ASP A 175 -20.22 -3.65 2.71
CA ASP A 175 -21.31 -3.22 1.80
C ASP A 175 -22.57 -4.08 1.94
N GLY A 176 -22.42 -5.31 2.45
CA GLY A 176 -23.52 -6.15 2.91
C GLY A 176 -24.02 -5.71 4.29
N ASP A 177 -24.67 -4.55 4.36
CA ASP A 177 -25.27 -3.87 5.53
C ASP A 177 -25.88 -4.78 6.61
N LEU A 178 -25.02 -5.40 7.43
CA LEU A 178 -25.42 -6.06 8.67
C LEU A 178 -24.38 -5.88 9.78
N GLY A 179 -23.13 -5.47 9.53
CA GLY A 179 -22.15 -5.16 10.58
C GLY A 179 -22.14 -6.15 11.75
N SER A 180 -22.44 -5.68 12.97
CA SER A 180 -22.58 -6.50 14.19
C SER A 180 -23.71 -7.54 14.13
N LEU A 181 -24.79 -7.26 13.38
CA LEU A 181 -25.89 -8.19 13.10
C LEU A 181 -25.43 -9.38 12.23
N GLY A 182 -24.50 -9.17 11.30
CA GLY A 182 -23.93 -10.24 10.48
C GLY A 182 -23.15 -11.24 11.34
N ARG A 183 -22.38 -10.73 12.30
CA ARG A 183 -21.70 -11.54 13.33
C ARG A 183 -22.69 -12.31 14.20
N LEU A 184 -23.76 -11.66 14.67
CA LEU A 184 -24.83 -12.31 15.45
C LEU A 184 -25.59 -13.38 14.64
N LEU A 185 -25.78 -13.16 13.34
CA LEU A 185 -26.40 -14.13 12.46
C LEU A 185 -25.49 -15.35 12.24
N THR A 186 -24.19 -15.16 12.05
CA THR A 186 -23.22 -16.27 12.02
C THR A 186 -23.16 -17.02 13.35
N GLU A 187 -23.15 -16.32 14.48
CA GLU A 187 -23.25 -16.93 15.83
C GLU A 187 -24.58 -17.67 16.04
N ALA A 188 -25.67 -17.22 15.42
CA ALA A 188 -26.97 -17.87 15.40
C ALA A 188 -27.09 -19.01 14.35
N GLY A 189 -25.99 -19.38 13.68
CA GLY A 189 -25.94 -20.50 12.74
C GLY A 189 -26.37 -20.17 11.30
N ALA A 190 -26.54 -18.89 10.96
CA ALA A 190 -26.72 -18.47 9.57
C ALA A 190 -25.42 -18.67 8.80
N LYS A 191 -25.52 -19.22 7.57
CA LYS A 191 -24.36 -19.34 6.69
C LYS A 191 -23.83 -17.93 6.37
N PRO A 192 -22.52 -17.68 6.52
CA PRO A 192 -21.90 -16.45 6.03
C PRO A 192 -22.26 -16.26 4.56
N ARG A 193 -22.50 -15.02 4.15
CA ARG A 193 -22.77 -14.71 2.75
C ARG A 193 -21.49 -15.00 1.96
N GLU A 194 -21.60 -15.84 0.93
CA GLU A 194 -20.47 -16.14 0.05
C GLU A 194 -20.11 -14.87 -0.74
N VAL A 195 -18.87 -14.39 -0.56
CA VAL A 195 -18.31 -13.35 -1.42
C VAL A 195 -17.88 -14.03 -2.70
N GLU A 196 -18.59 -13.76 -3.79
CA GLU A 196 -18.17 -14.20 -5.12
C GLU A 196 -16.92 -13.41 -5.52
N LEU A 197 -15.82 -14.14 -5.73
CA LEU A 197 -14.54 -13.59 -6.16
C LEU A 197 -14.21 -14.13 -7.54
N GLU A 198 -13.78 -13.23 -8.41
CA GLU A 198 -13.21 -13.64 -9.68
C GLU A 198 -11.78 -14.16 -9.45
N VAL A 199 -11.48 -15.34 -9.96
CA VAL A 199 -10.14 -15.92 -9.89
C VAL A 199 -9.36 -15.55 -11.16
N LEU A 200 -8.10 -15.14 -11.02
CA LEU A 200 -7.22 -14.88 -12.14
C LEU A 200 -7.03 -16.16 -12.96
N SER A 201 -7.20 -16.03 -14.28
CA SER A 201 -7.14 -17.09 -15.28
C SER A 201 -6.48 -16.58 -16.55
N GLU A 202 -6.10 -17.46 -17.47
CA GLU A 202 -5.55 -17.04 -18.77
C GLU A 202 -6.53 -16.16 -19.57
N ALA A 203 -7.84 -16.32 -19.36
CA ALA A 203 -8.86 -15.58 -20.08
C ALA A 203 -8.96 -14.11 -19.65
N ASN A 204 -8.74 -13.80 -18.37
CA ASN A 204 -8.81 -12.44 -17.83
C ASN A 204 -7.43 -11.82 -17.53
N ALA A 205 -6.34 -12.60 -17.58
CA ALA A 205 -4.97 -12.13 -17.40
C ALA A 205 -4.58 -10.91 -18.27
N PRO A 206 -4.97 -10.80 -19.56
CA PRO A 206 -4.64 -9.62 -20.36
C PRO A 206 -5.21 -8.30 -19.81
N GLY A 207 -6.26 -8.35 -18.98
CA GLY A 207 -6.88 -7.18 -18.35
C GLY A 207 -6.33 -6.84 -16.97
N TYR A 208 -5.41 -7.63 -16.41
CA TYR A 208 -4.94 -7.47 -15.02
C TYR A 208 -4.37 -6.08 -14.75
N ALA A 209 -3.47 -5.57 -15.60
CA ALA A 209 -2.79 -4.29 -15.36
C ALA A 209 -3.78 -3.14 -15.12
N THR A 210 -4.85 -3.07 -15.93
CA THR A 210 -5.92 -2.06 -15.79
C THR A 210 -6.77 -2.17 -14.52
N ARG A 211 -6.72 -3.33 -13.86
CA ARG A 211 -7.46 -3.63 -12.62
C ARG A 211 -6.54 -3.74 -11.40
N SER A 212 -5.23 -3.59 -11.59
CA SER A 212 -4.24 -3.93 -10.57
C SER A 212 -4.38 -3.13 -9.27
N ASP A 213 -4.86 -1.89 -9.34
CA ASP A 213 -5.15 -1.06 -8.16
C ASP A 213 -6.46 -1.43 -7.44
N ALA A 214 -7.34 -2.22 -8.05
CA ALA A 214 -8.58 -2.68 -7.44
C ALA A 214 -8.37 -3.89 -6.51
N HIS A 215 -7.27 -4.62 -6.67
CA HIS A 215 -6.92 -5.81 -5.87
C HIS A 215 -8.05 -6.85 -5.77
N ASP A 216 -8.87 -6.94 -6.82
CA ASP A 216 -10.18 -7.59 -6.80
C ASP A 216 -10.18 -9.05 -7.31
N LEU A 217 -9.03 -9.53 -7.78
CA LEU A 217 -8.84 -10.89 -8.26
C LEU A 217 -8.27 -11.79 -7.17
N ALA A 218 -8.82 -13.00 -7.04
CA ALA A 218 -8.21 -14.07 -6.27
C ALA A 218 -7.15 -14.81 -7.11
N LEU A 219 -6.19 -15.44 -6.43
CA LEU A 219 -5.13 -16.23 -7.05
C LEU A 219 -5.18 -17.68 -6.55
N ASP A 220 -5.33 -18.64 -7.46
CA ASP A 220 -5.20 -20.07 -7.12
C ASP A 220 -3.72 -20.48 -7.14
N ILE A 221 -3.20 -20.78 -5.95
CA ILE A 221 -1.82 -21.20 -5.71
C ILE A 221 -1.70 -22.71 -5.45
N ALA A 222 -2.74 -23.50 -5.75
CA ALA A 222 -2.66 -24.96 -5.66
C ALA A 222 -1.54 -25.52 -6.57
N GLU A 223 -1.05 -26.72 -6.24
CA GLU A 223 0.04 -27.35 -6.96
C GLU A 223 -0.28 -27.50 -8.46
N GLY A 224 0.66 -27.09 -9.31
CA GLY A 224 0.53 -27.13 -10.77
C GLY A 224 -0.32 -26.02 -11.37
N ARG A 225 -0.83 -25.07 -10.57
CA ARG A 225 -1.58 -23.92 -11.05
C ARG A 225 -0.64 -22.77 -11.46
N PRO A 226 -1.04 -21.91 -12.42
CA PRO A 226 -0.25 -20.74 -12.80
C PRO A 226 0.08 -19.81 -11.62
N GLY A 227 -0.82 -19.68 -10.64
CA GLY A 227 -0.57 -18.85 -9.46
C GLY A 227 0.56 -19.36 -8.57
N GLN A 228 0.79 -20.68 -8.50
CA GLN A 228 1.95 -21.25 -7.82
C GLN A 228 3.27 -20.83 -8.49
N LEU A 229 3.30 -20.85 -9.84
CA LEU A 229 4.47 -20.43 -10.62
C LEU A 229 4.70 -18.93 -10.50
N GLY A 230 3.62 -18.13 -10.52
CA GLY A 230 3.67 -16.68 -10.29
C GLY A 230 4.26 -16.34 -8.91
N LEU A 231 3.84 -17.08 -7.87
CA LEU A 231 4.40 -16.92 -6.53
C LEU A 231 5.90 -17.22 -6.48
N ALA A 232 6.34 -18.29 -7.13
CA ALA A 232 7.75 -18.65 -7.21
C ALA A 232 8.60 -17.65 -8.03
N ARG A 233 7.97 -16.87 -8.92
CA ARG A 233 8.63 -15.81 -9.69
C ARG A 233 8.69 -14.48 -8.94
N ALA A 234 7.70 -14.21 -8.10
CA ALA A 234 7.61 -13.00 -7.30
C ALA A 234 8.57 -12.98 -6.09
N LEU A 235 8.90 -14.16 -5.55
CA LEU A 235 9.79 -14.36 -4.39
C LEU A 235 11.25 -14.61 -4.80
#